data_AF-A0A148NAD7-F1
#
_entry.id   AF-A0A148NAD7-F1
#
_cell.length_a   1.000
_cell.length_b   1.000
_cell.length_c   1.000
_cell.angle_alpha   90.00
_cell.angle_beta   90.00
_cell.angle_gamma   90.00
#
_symmetry.space_group_name_H-M   'P 1'
#
loop_
_entity.id
_entity.type
_entity.pdbx_description
1 polymer ?
#
loop_
_entity_poly.entity_id
_entity_poly.type
_entity_poly.pdbx_seq_one_letter_code
_entity_poly.pdbx_strand_id
1 'polypeptide(L)'
;MANDKGKVLTALAEILEQRKDAAPESSYVASLYSKGLDTILKKVGEEATEVVIAGKSGDREQLIYETADLWFHTLVLLAHQGLGPEDVLSELNRRFGLSGLAEKASRQ
;
A
#
# COMPACT_ATOMS: atom_id res chain seq x y z
N MET A 1 22.90 -5.47 11.34
CA MET A 1 22.25 -4.31 10.68
C MET A 1 20.83 -4.73 10.33
N ALA A 2 19.88 -4.38 11.18
CA ALA A 2 18.48 -4.78 11.01
C ALA A 2 17.85 -3.93 9.89
N ASN A 3 17.57 -4.61 8.77
CA ASN A 3 16.61 -4.33 7.71
C ASN A 3 16.30 -2.85 7.35
N ASP A 4 17.06 -2.32 6.39
CA ASP A 4 16.87 -1.02 5.74
C ASP A 4 15.52 -0.91 4.97
N LYS A 5 14.85 -2.04 4.72
CA LYS A 5 13.63 -2.12 3.89
C LYS A 5 12.38 -1.51 4.54
N GLY A 6 12.26 -1.54 5.87
CA GLY A 6 11.17 -0.87 6.59
C GLY A 6 11.19 0.65 6.42
N LYS A 7 12.40 1.22 6.23
CA LYS A 7 12.57 2.65 5.96
C LYS A 7 11.95 3.07 4.64
N VAL A 8 11.83 2.18 3.66
CA VAL A 8 11.29 2.54 2.34
C VAL A 8 9.82 2.93 2.45
N LEU A 9 9.01 2.14 3.18
CA LEU A 9 7.59 2.46 3.39
C LEU A 9 7.43 3.74 4.22
N THR A 10 8.27 3.93 5.23
CA THR A 10 8.27 5.15 6.06
C THR A 10 8.63 6.38 5.22
N ALA A 11 9.72 6.32 4.45
CA ALA A 11 10.15 7.42 3.58
C ALA A 11 9.12 7.73 2.48
N LEU A 12 8.47 6.70 1.91
CA LEU A 12 7.34 6.90 0.99
C LEU A 12 6.19 7.62 1.70
N ALA A 13 5.80 7.19 2.90
CA ALA A 13 4.71 7.84 3.65
C ALA A 13 5.02 9.31 3.97
N GLU A 14 6.26 9.64 4.35
CA GLU A 14 6.70 11.02 4.56
C GLU A 14 6.56 11.87 3.30
N ILE A 15 6.97 11.34 2.14
CA ILE A 15 6.79 12.02 0.84
C ILE A 15 5.31 12.20 0.53
N LEU A 16 4.49 11.16 0.75
CA LEU A 16 3.06 11.22 0.50
C LEU A 16 2.36 12.26 1.37
N GLU A 17 2.78 12.42 2.63
CA GLU A 17 2.25 13.45 3.53
C GLU A 17 2.60 14.86 3.04
N GLN A 18 3.87 15.09 2.69
CA GLN A 18 4.35 16.38 2.19
C GLN A 18 3.63 16.84 0.91
N ARG A 19 3.03 15.92 0.16
CA ARG A 19 2.35 16.20 -1.11
C ARG A 19 0.85 16.41 -1.00
N LYS A 20 0.24 16.25 0.19
CA LYS A 20 -1.20 16.44 0.40
C LYS A 20 -1.69 17.84 0.03
N ASP A 21 -0.93 18.85 0.45
CA ASP A 21 -1.27 20.26 0.25
C ASP A 21 -0.50 20.91 -0.91
N ALA A 22 0.28 20.11 -1.65
CA ALA A 22 1.02 20.60 -2.79
C ALA A 22 0.10 20.88 -3.98
N ALA A 23 0.48 21.83 -4.83
CA ALA A 23 -0.31 22.15 -6.02
C ALA A 23 -0.47 20.90 -6.93
N PRO A 24 -1.65 20.64 -7.51
CA PRO A 24 -1.94 19.40 -8.25
C PRO A 24 -0.96 19.11 -9.40
N GLU A 25 -0.46 20.16 -10.05
CA GLU A 25 0.51 20.12 -11.14
C GLU A 25 1.96 19.88 -10.69
N SER A 26 2.24 19.96 -9.39
CA SER A 26 3.61 19.82 -8.85
C SER A 26 4.10 18.37 -8.78
N SER A 27 3.20 17.39 -8.77
CA SER A 27 3.55 15.96 -8.74
C SER A 27 2.34 15.07 -9.05
N TYR A 28 2.60 13.84 -9.47
CA TYR A 28 1.55 12.82 -9.66
C TYR A 28 0.71 12.61 -8.38
N VAL A 29 1.36 12.49 -7.22
CA VAL A 29 0.69 12.30 -5.91
C VAL A 29 -0.23 13.47 -5.58
N ALA A 30 0.24 14.72 -5.74
CA ALA A 30 -0.60 15.90 -5.53
C ALA A 30 -1.83 15.89 -6.45
N SER A 31 -1.65 15.47 -7.71
CA SER A 31 -2.77 15.32 -8.65
C SER A 31 -3.78 14.25 -8.20
N LEU A 32 -3.34 13.15 -7.58
CA LEU A 32 -4.23 12.11 -7.06
C LEU A 32 -5.06 12.64 -5.90
N TYR A 33 -4.42 13.32 -4.94
CA TYR A 33 -5.14 13.92 -3.81
C TYR A 33 -6.14 14.98 -4.27
N SER A 34 -5.74 15.84 -5.21
CA SER A 34 -6.63 16.85 -5.78
C SER A 34 -7.84 16.24 -6.50
N LYS A 35 -7.69 15.06 -7.12
CA LYS A 35 -8.79 14.34 -7.79
C LYS A 35 -9.66 13.53 -6.81
N GLY A 36 -9.23 13.39 -5.56
CA GLY A 36 -10.00 12.81 -4.47
C GLY A 36 -10.09 11.28 -4.46
N LEU A 37 -10.86 10.78 -3.48
CA LEU A 37 -10.94 9.38 -3.09
C LEU A 37 -11.29 8.43 -4.25
N ASP A 38 -12.27 8.78 -5.08
CA ASP A 38 -12.72 7.90 -6.18
C ASP A 38 -11.60 7.59 -7.18
N THR A 39 -10.75 8.58 -7.48
CA THR A 39 -9.61 8.40 -8.37
C THR A 39 -8.55 7.49 -7.74
N ILE A 40 -8.31 7.65 -6.44
CA ILE A 40 -7.37 6.82 -5.68
C ILE A 40 -7.86 5.38 -5.64
N LEU A 41 -9.14 5.14 -5.32
CA LEU A 41 -9.75 3.81 -5.28
C LEU A 41 -9.74 3.13 -6.66
N LYS A 42 -9.97 3.89 -7.73
CA LYS A 42 -9.86 3.37 -9.09
C LYS A 42 -8.46 2.82 -9.36
N LYS A 43 -7.40 3.55 -9.00
CA LYS A 43 -6.01 3.08 -9.15
C LYS A 43 -5.76 1.82 -8.33
N VAL A 44 -6.19 1.78 -7.06
CA VAL A 44 -6.05 0.55 -6.23
C VAL A 44 -6.71 -0.66 -6.91
N GLY A 45 -7.91 -0.49 -7.48
CA GLY A 45 -8.62 -1.57 -8.18
C GLY A 45 -7.96 -2.00 -9.50
N GLU A 46 -7.39 -1.05 -10.24
CA GLU A 46 -6.62 -1.29 -11.47
C GLU A 46 -5.38 -2.14 -11.16
N GLU A 47 -4.52 -1.68 -10.25
CA GLU A 47 -3.28 -2.38 -9.90
C GLU A 47 -3.55 -3.76 -9.29
N ALA A 48 -4.61 -3.90 -8.49
CA ALA A 48 -5.00 -5.20 -7.94
C ALA A 48 -5.37 -6.20 -9.04
N THR A 49 -6.01 -5.73 -10.11
CA THR A 49 -6.36 -6.55 -11.27
C THR A 49 -5.10 -6.93 -12.05
N GLU A 50 -4.16 -6.00 -12.22
CA GLU A 50 -2.89 -6.23 -12.90
C GLU A 50 -1.99 -7.22 -12.15
N VAL A 51 -1.93 -7.15 -10.81
CA VAL A 51 -1.26 -8.16 -9.97
C VAL A 51 -1.84 -9.56 -10.22
N VAL A 52 -3.17 -9.70 -10.31
CA VAL A 52 -3.81 -11.00 -10.59
C VAL A 52 -3.42 -11.52 -11.97
N ILE A 53 -3.38 -10.64 -12.98
CA ILE A 53 -2.99 -10.98 -14.35
C ILE A 53 -1.51 -11.40 -14.40
N ALA A 54 -0.61 -10.62 -13.80
CA ALA A 54 0.82 -10.91 -13.74
C ALA A 54 1.12 -12.21 -12.97
N GLY A 55 0.41 -12.42 -11.85
CA GLY A 55 0.50 -13.67 -11.09
C GLY A 55 0.09 -14.90 -11.91
N LYS A 56 -0.88 -14.75 -12.81
CA LYS A 56 -1.32 -15.82 -13.72
C LYS A 56 -0.36 -16.06 -14.89
N SER A 57 0.28 -15.02 -15.41
CA SER A 57 1.19 -15.15 -16.56
C SER A 57 2.52 -15.83 -16.20
N GLY A 58 2.90 -15.82 -14.92
CA GLY A 58 4.19 -16.33 -14.45
C GLY A 58 5.36 -15.37 -14.70
N ASP A 59 5.08 -14.16 -15.17
CA ASP A 59 6.08 -13.10 -15.33
C ASP A 59 6.44 -12.53 -13.95
N ARG A 60 7.65 -12.86 -13.49
CA ARG A 60 8.13 -12.46 -12.16
C ARG A 60 8.44 -10.97 -12.08
N GLU A 61 8.90 -10.37 -13.16
CA GLU A 61 9.25 -8.94 -13.18
C GLU A 61 7.98 -8.11 -13.17
N GLN A 62 7.00 -8.48 -14.01
CA GLN A 62 5.70 -7.83 -14.00
C GLN A 62 5.02 -7.98 -12.64
N LEU A 63 5.05 -9.17 -12.03
CA LEU A 63 4.44 -9.38 -10.72
C LEU A 63 5.05 -8.47 -9.64
N ILE A 64 6.37 -8.30 -9.63
CA ILE A 64 7.03 -7.38 -8.70
C ILE A 64 6.61 -5.94 -8.98
N TYR A 65 6.58 -5.54 -10.25
CA TYR A 65 6.21 -4.21 -10.69
C TYR A 65 4.78 -3.84 -10.25
N GLU A 66 3.77 -4.64 -10.61
CA GLU A 66 2.37 -4.35 -10.26
C GLU A 66 2.12 -4.47 -8.76
N THR A 67 2.84 -5.35 -8.05
CA THR A 67 2.73 -5.41 -6.59
C THR A 67 3.27 -4.14 -5.95
N ALA A 68 4.37 -3.58 -6.48
CA ALA A 68 4.91 -2.32 -6.01
C ALA A 68 3.93 -1.16 -6.27
N ASP A 69 3.29 -1.13 -7.44
CA ASP A 69 2.31 -0.07 -7.77
C ASP A 69 1.05 -0.18 -6.91
N LEU A 70 0.53 -1.40 -6.70
CA LEU A 70 -0.54 -1.66 -5.75
C LEU A 70 -0.21 -1.17 -4.35
N TRP A 71 1.00 -1.45 -3.86
CA TRP A 71 1.45 -0.98 -2.54
C TRP A 71 1.55 0.53 -2.49
N PHE A 72 2.11 1.16 -3.52
CA PHE A 72 2.18 2.61 -3.63
C PHE A 72 0.79 3.25 -3.58
N HIS A 73 -0.14 2.81 -4.41
CA HIS A 73 -1.50 3.34 -4.43
C HIS A 73 -2.29 3.04 -3.15
N THR A 74 -2.01 1.93 -2.47
CA THR A 74 -2.53 1.64 -1.13
C THR A 74 -2.00 2.62 -0.09
N LEU A 75 -0.71 2.98 -0.14
CA LEU A 75 -0.14 4.00 0.76
C LEU A 75 -0.73 5.38 0.49
N VAL A 76 -0.99 5.75 -0.77
CA VAL A 76 -1.71 6.99 -1.13
C VAL A 76 -3.11 6.99 -0.51
N LEU A 77 -3.83 5.87 -0.61
CA LEU A 77 -5.15 5.71 0.02
C LEU A 77 -5.08 5.87 1.54
N LEU A 78 -4.14 5.19 2.21
CA LEU A 78 -3.96 5.30 3.65
C LEU A 78 -3.67 6.74 4.07
N ALA A 79 -2.70 7.38 3.41
CA ALA A 79 -2.35 8.77 3.69
C ALA A 79 -3.57 9.70 3.49
N HIS A 80 -4.34 9.53 2.42
CA HIS A 80 -5.58 10.29 2.19
C HIS A 80 -6.60 10.14 3.32
N GLN A 81 -6.61 8.99 4.01
CA GLN A 81 -7.48 8.69 5.15
C GLN A 81 -6.85 9.04 6.51
N GLY A 82 -5.67 9.67 6.53
CA GLY A 82 -4.95 10.00 7.77
C GLY A 82 -4.28 8.80 8.44
N LEU A 83 -4.01 7.74 7.68
CA LEU A 83 -3.34 6.52 8.13
C LEU A 83 -1.95 6.39 7.49
N GLY A 84 -1.10 5.56 8.08
CA GLY A 84 0.25 5.28 7.61
C GLY A 84 0.56 3.79 7.45
N PRO A 85 1.74 3.46 6.90
CA PRO A 85 2.21 2.07 6.79
C PRO A 85 2.30 1.36 8.15
N GLU A 86 2.63 2.10 9.22
CA GLU A 86 2.73 1.56 10.58
C GLU A 86 1.41 0.97 11.10
N ASP A 87 0.26 1.54 10.71
CA ASP A 87 -1.05 1.00 11.09
C ASP A 87 -1.26 -0.39 10.50
N VAL A 88 -0.91 -0.57 9.22
CA VAL A 88 -1.02 -1.86 8.52
C VAL A 88 0.02 -2.85 9.04
N LEU A 89 1.27 -2.41 9.26
CA LEU A 89 2.33 -3.27 9.77
C LEU A 89 2.04 -3.74 11.21
N SER A 90 1.46 -2.88 12.03
CA SER A 90 0.98 -3.24 13.38
C SER A 90 -0.10 -4.31 13.32
N GLU A 91 -1.08 -4.18 12.41
CA GLU A 91 -2.11 -5.19 12.20
C GLU A 91 -1.52 -6.51 11.67
N LEU A 92 -0.57 -6.46 10.74
CA LEU A 92 0.13 -7.65 10.26
C LEU A 92 0.92 -8.33 11.38
N ASN A 93 1.60 -7.57 12.23
CA ASN A 93 2.33 -8.10 13.38
C ASN A 93 1.38 -8.75 14.41
N ARG A 94 0.23 -8.12 14.67
CA ARG A 94 -0.84 -8.71 15.50
C ARG A 94 -1.30 -10.06 14.93
N ARG A 95 -1.51 -10.15 13.61
CA ARG A 95 -1.85 -11.41 12.92
C ARG A 95 -0.72 -12.42 12.94
N PHE A 96 0.54 -11.99 12.88
CA PHE A 96 1.69 -12.90 12.93
C PHE A 96 1.77 -13.65 14.27
N GLY A 97 1.47 -12.96 15.38
CA GLY A 97 1.37 -13.58 16.71
C GLY A 97 0.14 -14.49 16.90
N LEU A 98 -0.85 -14.35 16.01
CA LEU A 98 -2.07 -15.15 15.97
C LEU A 98 -1.98 -16.10 14.77
N SER A 99 -1.14 -17.15 14.83
CA SER A 99 -1.16 -18.15 13.76
C SER A 99 -2.62 -18.61 13.54
N GLY A 100 -3.08 -18.65 12.30
CA GLY A 100 -4.48 -19.00 11.98
C GLY A 100 -4.91 -20.40 12.45
N LEU A 101 -3.97 -21.19 12.97
CA LEU A 101 -4.20 -22.46 13.67
C LEU A 101 -4.61 -22.24 15.14
N ALA A 102 -3.97 -21.30 15.84
CA ALA A 102 -4.29 -20.95 17.23
C ALA A 102 -5.66 -20.25 17.34
N GLU A 103 -5.98 -19.39 16.37
CA GLU A 103 -7.27 -18.69 16.28
C GLU A 103 -8.44 -19.62 15.89
N LYS A 104 -8.15 -20.74 15.20
CA LYS A 104 -9.12 -21.82 14.96
C LYS A 104 -9.30 -22.73 16.18
N ALA A 105 -8.24 -22.96 16.95
CA ALA A 105 -8.28 -23.80 18.15
C ALA A 105 -8.97 -23.12 19.35
N SER A 106 -8.92 -21.79 19.46
CA SER A 106 -9.56 -21.03 20.55
C SER A 106 -11.06 -20.78 20.36
N ARG A 107 -11.65 -21.23 19.24
CA ARG A 107 -13.09 -21.12 18.95
C ARG A 107 -13.88 -22.39 19.30
N GLN A 108 -13.26 -23.37 19.96
CA GLN A 108 -13.93 -24.58 20.50
C GLN A 108 -14.29 -24.39 21.98
#